data_AF-A0A392NME6-F1
#
_entry.id   AF-A0A392NME6-F1
#
_cell.length_a   1.000
_cell.length_b   1.000
_cell.length_c   1.000
_cell.angle_alpha   90.00
_cell.angle_beta   90.00
_cell.angle_gamma   90.00
#
_symmetry.space_group_name_H-M   'P 1'
#
loop_
_entity.id
_entity.type
_entity.pdbx_description
1 polymer ?
#
loop_
_entity_poly.entity_id
_entity_poly.type
_entity_poly.pdbx_seq_one_letter_code
_entity_poly.pdbx_strand_id
1 'polypeptide(L)'
;MARSNVQVAKENGTTLPKAGLFIIRYHSFYPLHKENAYTHLMNEEDCENLKWLHVFNKYDLYSKSKVHVDVEEVKPYYLSLIEKYFPAKLKW
;
A
#
# COMPACT_ATOMS: atom_id res chain seq x y z
N MET A 1 17.67 -9.43 -9.86
CA MET A 1 17.27 -8.66 -8.67
C MET A 1 15.78 -8.88 -8.45
N ALA A 2 15.34 -9.12 -7.21
CA ALA A 2 13.91 -9.19 -6.90
C ALA A 2 13.27 -7.81 -7.04
N ARG A 3 12.11 -7.72 -7.71
CA ARG A 3 11.34 -6.47 -7.84
C ARG A 3 10.56 -6.20 -6.55
N SER A 4 10.45 -4.93 -6.18
CA SER A 4 9.55 -4.52 -5.08
C SER A 4 8.09 -4.49 -5.55
N ASN A 5 7.13 -4.64 -4.63
CA ASN A 5 5.70 -4.60 -4.97
C ASN A 5 5.28 -3.29 -5.64
N VAL A 6 5.82 -2.15 -5.19
CA VAL A 6 5.56 -0.85 -5.82
C VAL A 6 6.13 -0.78 -7.23
N GLN A 7 7.25 -1.45 -7.51
CA GLN A 7 7.83 -1.52 -8.84
C GLN A 7 6.98 -2.38 -9.78
N VAL A 8 6.52 -3.55 -9.30
CA VAL A 8 5.57 -4.40 -10.05
C VAL A 8 4.31 -3.60 -10.39
N ALA A 9 3.74 -2.87 -9.43
CA ALA A 9 2.54 -2.06 -9.66
C ALA A 9 2.75 -0.97 -10.73
N LYS A 10 3.85 -0.23 -10.65
CA LYS A 10 4.21 0.83 -11.62
C LYS A 10 4.49 0.29 -13.02
N GLU A 11 5.26 -0.78 -13.13
CA GLU A 11 5.61 -1.40 -14.42
C GLU A 11 4.40 -2.00 -15.15
N ASN A 12 3.38 -2.41 -14.39
CA ASN A 12 2.10 -2.86 -14.94
C ASN A 12 1.10 -1.72 -15.20
N GLY A 13 1.50 -0.46 -15.05
CA GLY A 13 0.66 0.69 -15.39
C GLY A 13 -0.56 0.88 -14.47
N THR A 14 -0.42 0.60 -13.18
CA THR A 14 -1.49 0.83 -12.21
C THR A 14 -1.99 2.29 -12.23
N THR A 15 -3.28 2.48 -12.00
CA THR A 15 -3.91 3.80 -11.83
C THR A 15 -4.12 4.18 -10.37
N LEU A 16 -3.52 3.44 -9.43
CA LEU A 16 -3.56 3.81 -8.02
C LEU A 16 -3.00 5.23 -7.80
N PRO A 17 -3.59 6.01 -6.88
CA PRO A 17 -3.07 7.31 -6.54
C PRO A 17 -1.67 7.20 -5.93
N LYS A 18 -0.87 8.26 -6.06
CA LYS A 18 0.49 8.33 -5.51
C LYS A 18 0.57 7.92 -4.03
N ALA A 19 -0.39 8.35 -3.22
CA ALA A 19 -0.49 7.98 -1.81
C ALA A 19 -0.60 6.45 -1.59
N GLY A 20 -1.34 5.75 -2.45
CA GLY A 20 -1.45 4.28 -2.38
C GLY A 20 -0.10 3.59 -2.68
N LEU A 21 0.63 4.09 -3.68
CA LEU A 21 1.96 3.59 -4.02
C LEU A 21 2.98 3.90 -2.91
N PHE A 22 2.86 5.06 -2.28
CA PHE A 22 3.67 5.45 -1.13
C PHE A 22 3.45 4.49 0.05
N ILE A 23 2.18 4.19 0.38
CA ILE A 23 1.82 3.21 1.41
C ILE A 23 2.43 1.84 1.11
N ILE A 24 2.22 1.29 -0.09
CA ILE A 24 2.76 -0.03 -0.47
C ILE A 24 4.29 -0.06 -0.30
N ARG A 25 4.97 1.04 -0.64
CA ARG A 25 6.42 1.13 -0.55
C ARG A 25 6.94 1.20 0.89
N TYR A 26 6.25 1.91 1.77
CA TYR A 26 6.79 2.30 3.08
C TYR A 26 6.03 1.73 4.29
N HIS A 27 4.97 0.93 4.12
CA HIS A 27 4.19 0.34 5.24
C HIS A 27 5.01 -0.52 6.20
N SER A 28 6.16 -1.04 5.76
CA SER A 28 7.07 -1.79 6.63
C SER A 28 8.19 -0.93 7.25
N PHE A 29 8.26 0.37 6.93
CA PHE A 29 9.36 1.23 7.37
C PHE A 29 9.08 1.89 8.73
N TYR A 30 8.92 1.06 9.76
CA TYR A 30 8.56 1.48 11.12
C TYR A 30 9.49 2.55 11.75
N PRO A 31 10.83 2.50 11.57
CA PRO A 31 11.70 3.58 12.03
C PRO A 31 11.24 4.96 11.55
N LEU A 32 10.74 5.08 10.32
CA LEU A 32 10.21 6.34 9.80
C LEU A 32 8.84 6.66 10.40
N HIS A 33 7.84 5.80 10.18
CA HIS A 33 6.45 6.15 10.45
C HIS A 33 5.95 5.86 11.87
N LYS A 34 6.82 5.33 12.74
CA LYS A 34 6.53 5.14 14.16
C LYS A 34 7.53 5.87 15.05
N GLU A 35 8.82 5.76 14.75
CA GLU A 35 9.90 6.32 15.59
C GLU A 35 10.41 7.69 15.08
N ASN A 36 9.88 8.22 13.98
CA ASN A 36 10.30 9.48 13.34
C ASN A 36 11.80 9.55 12.98
N ALA A 37 12.46 8.40 12.82
CA ALA A 37 13.82 8.33 12.32
C ALA A 37 13.86 8.63 10.82
N TYR A 38 15.04 8.99 10.30
CA TYR A 38 15.27 9.24 8.86
C TYR A 38 14.44 10.39 8.24
N THR A 39 13.80 11.23 9.04
CA THR A 39 13.05 12.40 8.55
C THR A 39 13.92 13.41 7.80
N HIS A 40 15.22 13.49 8.12
CA HIS A 40 16.19 14.30 7.38
C HIS A 40 16.45 13.83 5.93
N LEU A 41 15.98 12.64 5.54
CA LEU A 41 16.06 12.11 4.18
C LEU A 41 14.77 12.36 3.37
N MET A 42 13.71 12.88 4.00
CA MET A 42 12.41 13.10 3.37
C MET A 42 12.42 14.37 2.50
N ASN A 43 11.71 14.32 1.38
CA ASN A 43 11.31 15.51 0.63
C ASN A 43 9.88 15.96 1.01
N GLU A 44 9.40 17.03 0.37
CA GLU A 44 8.06 17.58 0.61
C GLU A 44 6.93 16.57 0.32
N GLU A 45 7.02 15.82 -0.78
CA GLU A 45 6.04 14.79 -1.15
C GLU A 45 6.00 13.65 -0.12
N ASP A 46 7.15 13.26 0.44
CA ASP A 46 7.24 12.26 1.50
C ASP A 46 6.54 12.76 2.78
N CYS A 47 6.79 14.02 3.15
CA CYS A 47 6.16 14.68 4.30
C CYS A 47 4.63 14.73 4.16
N GLU A 48 4.13 15.09 2.98
CA GLU A 48 2.70 15.14 2.70
C GLU A 48 2.03 13.76 2.75
N ASN A 49 2.73 12.72 2.28
CA ASN A 49 2.18 11.37 2.22
C ASN A 49 2.30 10.58 3.53
N LEU A 50 3.17 11.01 4.46
CA LEU A 50 3.36 10.34 5.74
C LEU A 50 2.04 10.22 6.55
N LYS A 51 1.15 11.22 6.43
CA LYS A 51 -0.20 11.19 7.04
C LYS A 51 -1.03 9.97 6.59
N TRP A 52 -0.94 9.59 5.32
CA TRP A 52 -1.66 8.44 4.77
C TRP A 52 -1.08 7.13 5.28
N LEU A 53 0.23 7.08 5.49
CA LEU A 53 0.89 5.93 6.08
C LEU A 53 0.43 5.69 7.53
N HIS A 54 0.31 6.76 8.33
CA HIS A 54 -0.23 6.66 9.69
C HIS A 54 -1.70 6.20 9.72
N VAL A 55 -2.52 6.65 8.78
CA VAL A 55 -3.92 6.20 8.66
C VAL A 55 -3.95 4.71 8.30
N PHE A 56 -3.21 4.28 7.28
CA PHE A 56 -3.15 2.90 6.84
C PHE A 56 -2.62 1.95 7.93
N ASN A 57 -1.54 2.34 8.62
CA ASN A 57 -0.88 1.50 9.63
C ASN A 57 -1.83 1.09 10.77
N LYS A 58 -2.85 1.89 11.09
CA LYS A 58 -3.88 1.50 12.07
C LYS A 58 -4.63 0.25 11.60
N TYR A 59 -5.01 0.20 10.33
CA TYR A 59 -5.72 -0.96 9.77
C TYR A 59 -4.78 -2.15 9.64
N ASP A 60 -3.58 -1.98 9.07
CA ASP A 60 -2.60 -3.06 8.91
C ASP A 60 -2.24 -3.74 10.24
N LEU A 61 -2.07 -2.96 11.31
CA LEU A 61 -1.69 -3.50 12.61
C LEU A 61 -2.89 -4.11 13.35
N TYR A 62 -4.04 -3.44 13.34
CA TYR A 62 -5.14 -3.75 14.26
C TYR A 62 -6.34 -4.45 13.61
N SER A 63 -6.37 -4.68 12.30
CA SER A 63 -7.40 -5.52 11.67
C SER A 63 -7.11 -7.02 11.76
N LYS A 64 -5.97 -7.41 12.33
CA LYS A 64 -5.58 -8.81 12.52
C LYS A 64 -6.48 -9.46 13.58
N SER A 65 -7.39 -10.32 13.14
CA SER A 65 -8.37 -11.02 13.98
C SER A 65 -8.22 -12.53 13.85
N LYS A 66 -8.64 -13.28 14.89
CA LYS A 66 -8.80 -14.74 14.81
C LYS A 66 -10.04 -15.13 13.99
N VAL A 67 -11.01 -14.22 13.90
CA VAL A 67 -12.20 -14.38 13.08
C VAL A 67 -11.86 -13.94 11.67
N HIS A 68 -12.05 -14.85 10.71
CA HIS A 68 -11.74 -14.60 9.30
C HIS A 68 -12.97 -14.00 8.61
N VAL A 69 -12.71 -13.14 7.62
CA VAL A 69 -13.74 -12.61 6.73
C VAL A 69 -14.17 -13.72 5.76
N ASP A 70 -15.46 -13.77 5.43
CA ASP A 70 -15.93 -14.62 4.33
C ASP A 70 -15.39 -14.08 3.00
N VAL A 71 -14.47 -14.84 2.39
CA VAL A 71 -13.79 -14.44 1.17
C VAL A 71 -14.77 -14.36 0.00
N GLU A 72 -15.75 -15.26 -0.10
CA GLU A 72 -16.67 -15.27 -1.24
C GLU A 72 -17.66 -14.10 -1.17
N GLU A 73 -18.00 -13.64 0.04
CA GLU A 73 -18.81 -12.43 0.24
C GLU A 73 -18.10 -11.17 -0.27
N VAL A 74 -16.82 -10.98 0.08
CA VAL A 74 -16.09 -9.73 -0.24
C VAL A 74 -15.42 -9.72 -1.61
N LYS A 75 -15.20 -10.89 -2.21
CA LYS A 75 -14.48 -11.06 -3.47
C LYS A 75 -15.05 -10.25 -4.64
N PRO A 76 -16.37 -10.17 -4.89
CA PRO A 76 -16.91 -9.35 -5.97
C PRO A 76 -16.52 -7.87 -5.85
N TYR A 77 -16.53 -7.35 -4.61
CA TYR A 77 -16.10 -5.98 -4.34
C TYR A 77 -14.62 -5.77 -4.66
N TYR A 78 -13.73 -6.63 -4.15
CA TYR A 78 -12.29 -6.49 -4.39
C TYR A 78 -11.90 -6.74 -5.87
N LEU A 79 -12.58 -7.64 -6.57
CA LEU A 79 -12.40 -7.82 -8.01
C LEU A 79 -12.73 -6.55 -8.79
N SER A 80 -13.84 -5.87 -8.46
CA SER A 80 -14.18 -4.59 -9.10
C SER A 80 -13.10 -3.51 -8.89
N LEU A 81 -12.42 -3.52 -7.74
CA LEU A 81 -11.31 -2.61 -7.47
C LEU A 81 -10.03 -3.02 -8.22
N ILE A 82 -9.74 -4.32 -8.31
CA ILE A 82 -8.60 -4.83 -9.08
C ILE A 82 -8.76 -4.43 -10.55
N GLU A 83 -9.93 -4.65 -11.14
CA GLU A 83 -10.24 -4.27 -12.53
C GLU A 83 -10.14 -2.76 -12.76
N LYS A 84 -10.53 -1.95 -11.77
CA LYS A 84 -10.41 -0.48 -11.85
C LYS A 84 -8.96 0.00 -11.85
N TYR A 85 -8.10 -0.64 -11.06
CA TYR A 85 -6.76 -0.11 -10.75
C TYR A 85 -5.60 -0.84 -11.42
N PHE A 86 -5.83 -2.01 -12.01
CA PHE A 86 -4.80 -2.87 -12.60
C PHE A 86 -5.28 -3.52 -13.91
N PRO A 87 -4.36 -3.82 -14.84
CA PRO A 87 -4.71 -4.61 -16.01
C PRO A 87 -5.05 -6.05 -15.63
N ALA A 88 -5.84 -6.73 -16.46
CA ALA A 88 -6.29 -8.10 -16.22
C ALA A 88 -5.15 -9.14 -16.09
N LYS A 89 -3.97 -8.86 -16.66
CA LYS A 89 -2.79 -9.72 -16.54
C LYS A 89 -1.59 -8.88 -16.08
N LEU A 90 -0.94 -9.36 -15.02
CA LEU A 90 0.24 -8.72 -14.42
C LEU A 90 1.52 -9.47 -14.77
N LYS A 91 2.61 -8.72 -14.94
CA LYS A 91 3.98 -9.23 -15.01
C LYS A 91 4.61 -9.14 -13.62
N TRP A 92 4.88 -10.29 -13.00
CA TRP A 92 5.44 -10.44 -11.66
C TRP A 92 6.97 -10.56 -11.68
#